data_AF-A0A1H3FQP6-F1
#
_entry.id   AF-A0A1H3FQP6-F1
#
_cell.length_a   1.000
_cell.length_b   1.000
_cell.length_c   1.000
_cell.angle_alpha   90.00
_cell.angle_beta   90.00
_cell.angle_gamma   90.00
#
_symmetry.space_group_name_H-M   'P 1'
#
loop_
_entity.id
_entity.type
_entity.pdbx_description
1 polymer ?
#
loop_
_entity_poly.entity_id
_entity_poly.type
_entity_poly.pdbx_seq_one_letter_code
_entity_poly.pdbx_strand_id
1 'polypeptide(L)' 'MSDNPPAQCPECGSLAIRVARIPPWKHDRGEEWFTQAECRQCDQYREWFS' A
#
# COMPACT_ATOMS: atom_id res chain seq x y z
N MET A 1 5.90 9.58 -12.41
CA MET A 1 4.54 9.71 -11.84
C MET A 1 4.70 9.48 -10.35
N SER A 2 4.29 10.42 -9.50
CA SER A 2 4.39 10.22 -8.05
C SER A 2 3.36 9.18 -7.66
N ASP A 3 3.80 7.94 -7.51
CA ASP A 3 2.97 6.81 -7.09
C ASP A 3 2.72 6.95 -5.58
N ASN A 4 1.87 7.91 -5.22
CA ASN A 4 1.45 8.09 -3.83
C ASN A 4 0.22 7.22 -3.58
N PRO A 5 0.18 6.47 -2.47
CA PRO A 5 -0.99 5.70 -2.11
C PRO A 5 -2.22 6.60 -1.93
N PRO A 6 -3.42 6.12 -2.34
CA PRO A 6 -4.63 6.91 -2.24
C PRO A 6 -5.02 7.12 -0.78
N ALA A 7 -5.59 8.30 -0.48
CA ALA A 7 -6.12 8.59 0.85
C ALA A 7 -7.42 7.83 1.17
N GLN A 8 -8.09 7.29 0.15
CA GLN A 8 -9.36 6.57 0.24
C GLN A 8 -9.26 5.25 -0.52
N CYS A 9 -9.84 4.19 0.04
CA CYS A 9 -9.92 2.88 -0.60
C CYS A 9 -10.77 2.96 -1.88
N PRO A 10 -10.23 2.58 -3.04
CA PRO A 10 -10.99 2.58 -4.29
C PRO A 10 -12.08 1.49 -4.31
N GLU A 11 -11.91 0.41 -3.54
CA GLU A 11 -12.86 -0.72 -3.53
C GLU A 11 -14.11 -0.44 -2.69
N CYS A 12 -13.95 0.12 -1.49
CA CYS A 12 -15.06 0.27 -0.54
C CYS A 12 -15.34 1.72 -0.12
N GLY A 13 -14.54 2.68 -0.59
CA GLY A 13 -14.66 4.09 -0.22
C GLY A 13 -14.26 4.42 1.22
N SER A 14 -13.71 3.48 1.99
CA SER A 14 -13.24 3.75 3.36
C SER A 14 -11.96 4.59 3.37
N LEU A 15 -11.81 5.45 4.39
CA LEU A 15 -10.58 6.19 4.67
C LEU A 15 -9.59 5.40 5.53
N ALA A 16 -9.93 4.16 5.92
CA ALA A 16 -9.08 3.28 6.72
C ALA A 16 -7.95 2.64 5.87
N ILE A 17 -7.16 3.47 5.19
CA ILE A 17 -5.97 3.03 4.46
C ILE A 17 -4.77 3.07 5.41
N ARG A 18 -4.07 1.94 5.52
CA ARG A 18 -2.79 1.86 6.19
C ARG A 18 -1.69 1.92 5.15
N VAL A 19 -0.77 2.85 5.35
CA VAL A 19 0.43 3.00 4.53
C VAL A 19 1.64 2.65 5.39
N ALA A 20 2.49 1.76 4.90
CA ALA A 20 3.70 1.32 5.59
C ALA A 20 4.87 1.21 4.62
N ARG A 21 6.04 1.69 5.06
CA ARG A 21 7.29 1.50 4.32
C ARG A 21 7.90 0.15 4.70
N ILE A 22 8.02 -0.74 3.72
CA ILE A 22 8.43 -2.12 3.88
C ILE A 22 9.88 -2.24 3.38
N PRO A 23 10.80 -2.81 4.20
CA PRO A 23 12.17 -2.99 3.78
C PRO A 23 12.32 -4.16 2.80
N PRO A 24 13.44 -4.20 2.05
CA PRO A 24 13.71 -5.22 1.04
C PRO A 24 13.58 -6.66 1.55
N TRP A 25 14.07 -6.94 2.76
CA TRP A 25 14.05 -8.28 3.37
C TRP A 25 12.67 -8.72 3.89
N LYS A 26 11.63 -7.90 3.72
CA LYS A 26 10.24 -8.19 4.13
C LYS A 26 9.32 -8.41 2.93
N HIS A 27 9.84 -8.41 1.70
CA HIS A 27 9.06 -8.63 0.48
C HIS A 27 9.91 -9.24 -0.64
N ASP A 28 9.26 -9.84 -1.64
CA ASP A 28 9.94 -10.47 -2.78
C ASP A 28 10.02 -9.57 -4.03
N ARG A 29 9.93 -8.24 -3.86
CA ARG A 29 9.91 -7.25 -4.95
C ARG A 29 11.27 -6.67 -5.35
N GLY A 30 12.36 -7.24 -4.82
CA GLY A 30 13.72 -6.80 -5.08
C GLY A 30 14.40 -6.18 -3.85
N GLU A 31 15.52 -5.50 -4.09
CA GLU A 31 16.42 -5.00 -3.05
C GLU A 31 16.11 -3.56 -2.60
N GLU A 32 15.01 -2.98 -3.08
CA GLU A 32 14.61 -1.60 -2.79
C GLU A 32 13.54 -1.53 -1.69
N TRP A 33 13.40 -0.36 -1.08
CA TRP A 33 12.32 -0.10 -0.13
C TRP A 33 11.04 0.21 -0.90
N PHE A 34 9.95 -0.43 -0.53
CA PHE A 34 8.63 -0.15 -1.11
C PHE A 34 7.68 0.38 -0.06
N THR A 35 6.72 1.19 -0.49
CA THR A 35 5.56 1.55 0.32
C THR A 35 4.43 0.60 -0.01
N GLN A 36 3.81 -0.01 0.99
CA GLN A 36 2.60 -0.82 0.84
C GLN A 36 1.41 -0.03 1.37
N ALA A 37 0.33 0.02 0.60
CA ALA A 37 -0.96 0.49 1.06
C ALA A 37 -1.96 -0.65 1.11
N GLU A 38 -2.66 -0.78 2.23
CA GLU A 38 -3.72 -1.77 2.44
C GLU A 38 -4.97 -1.10 3.02
N CYS A 39 -6.18 -1.53 2.62
CA CYS A 39 -7.41 -1.10 3.28
C CYS A 39 -7.75 -2.01 4.44
N ARG A 40 -7.83 -1.45 5.65
CA ARG A 40 -8.15 -2.20 6.89
C ARG A 40 -9.63 -2.54 7.05
N GLN A 41 -10.50 -2.03 6.19
CA GLN A 41 -11.94 -2.21 6.31
C GLN A 41 -12.47 -3.34 5.43
N CYS A 42 -12.09 -3.38 4.14
CA CYS A 42 -12.54 -4.42 3.22
C CYS A 42 -11.49 -5.50 2.96
N ASP A 43 -10.21 -5.27 3.28
CA ASP A 43 -9.08 -6.15 2.96
C ASP A 43 -8.89 -6.45 1.45
N GLN A 44 -9.69 -5.80 0.58
CA GLN A 44 -9.66 -6.03 -0.88
C GLN A 44 -8.64 -5.15 -1.60
N TYR A 45 -8.24 -4.04 -0.98
CA TYR A 45 -7.23 -3.15 -1.55
C TYR A 45 -5.88 -3.41 -0.91
N ARG A 46 -4.91 -3.86 -1.71
CA ARG A 46 -3.51 -4.03 -1.30
C ARG A 46 -2.58 -3.81 -2.50
N GLU A 47 -1.92 -2.66 -2.52
CA GLU A 47 -1.03 -2.23 -3.60
C GLU A 47 0.34 -1.84 -3.04
N TRP A 48 1.34 -1.75 -3.92
CA TRP A 48 2.66 -1.26 -3.54
C TRP A 48 3.17 -0.21 -4.50
N PHE A 49 3.98 0.69 -3.95
CA PHE A 49 4.47 1.92 -4.53
C PHE A 49 5.99 1.98 -4.33
N SER A 50 6.75 2.40 -5.33
CA SER A 50 8.21 2.57 -5.31
C SER A 50 8.62 4.03 -5.14
#